data_AF-A0A4Q4S1F4-F1
#
_entry.id   AF-A0A4Q4S1F4-F1
#
_cell.length_a   1.000
_cell.length_b   1.000
_cell.length_c   1.000
_cell.angle_alpha   90.00
_cell.angle_beta   90.00
_cell.angle_gamma   90.00
#
_symmetry.space_group_name_H-M   'P 1'
#
loop_
_entity.id
_entity.type
_entity.pdbx_description
1 polymer ?
#
loop_
_entity_poly.entity_id
_entity_poly.type
_entity_poly.pdbx_seq_one_letter_code
_entity_poly.pdbx_strand_id
1 'polypeptide(L)'
;MAQSPTSFLCAKLASAIQSSSEVSKEPSLHPPVETIAISFCCAEHLDRKDPHQGAQGIIRSLIAQLLVYYNKFDSRLIKQLLKSDLDHLKPLCATLKIMINELPEEVALTCIINAITIHEDSKARCKKVDSVLDTLIEIAESDDELKCAFKLLVTSPRVSRRYSARTGGKACATVLMMPEKVASQGAFTKTKWGDNMQAGQNGYTG
;
A
#
# COMPACT_ATOMS: atom_id res chain seq x y z
N MET A 1 16.13 -4.21 -11.79
CA MET A 1 15.42 -3.35 -10.82
C MET A 1 15.91 -1.93 -10.97
N ALA A 2 15.03 -0.98 -11.30
CA ALA A 2 15.34 0.41 -10.98
C ALA A 2 15.21 0.53 -9.45
N GLN A 3 16.29 0.25 -8.73
CA GLN A 3 16.30 0.28 -7.27
C GLN A 3 16.19 1.75 -6.82
N SER A 4 14.96 2.21 -6.57
CA SER A 4 14.74 3.49 -5.90
C SER A 4 14.72 3.26 -4.38
N PRO A 5 15.20 4.23 -3.58
CA PRO A 5 15.07 4.18 -2.12
C PRO A 5 13.63 3.97 -1.65
N THR A 6 12.66 4.52 -2.39
CA THR A 6 11.23 4.33 -2.14
C THR A 6 10.77 2.89 -2.35
N SER A 7 11.27 2.21 -3.39
CA SER A 7 10.94 0.81 -3.65
C SER A 7 11.50 -0.09 -2.54
N PHE A 8 12.72 0.18 -2.08
CA PHE A 8 13.31 -0.51 -0.93
C PHE A 8 12.49 -0.29 0.34
N LEU A 9 12.08 0.95 0.62
CA LEU A 9 11.22 1.28 1.76
C LEU A 9 9.88 0.51 1.70
N CYS A 10 9.18 0.54 0.56
CA CYS A 10 7.92 -0.19 0.38
C CYS A 10 8.10 -1.70 0.59
N ALA A 11 9.14 -2.29 0.03
CA ALA A 11 9.43 -3.71 0.21
C ALA A 11 9.75 -4.06 1.67
N LYS A 12 10.55 -3.23 2.36
CA LYS A 12 10.86 -3.42 3.78
C LYS A 12 9.65 -3.22 4.67
N LEU A 13 8.79 -2.26 4.37
CA LEU A 13 7.55 -2.04 5.11
C LEU A 13 6.60 -3.24 4.97
N ALA A 14 6.37 -3.71 3.76
CA ALA A 14 5.53 -4.91 3.51
C ALA A 14 6.07 -6.13 4.27
N SER A 15 7.38 -6.37 4.19
CA SER A 15 8.04 -7.47 4.89
C SER A 15 7.95 -7.35 6.42
N ALA A 16 8.10 -6.14 6.97
CA ALA A 16 8.02 -5.90 8.41
C ALA A 16 6.60 -6.17 8.95
N ILE A 17 5.57 -5.67 8.25
CA ILE A 17 4.16 -5.91 8.60
C ILE A 17 3.84 -7.41 8.58
N GLN A 18 4.27 -8.11 7.53
CA GLN A 18 4.02 -9.55 7.42
C GLN A 18 4.72 -10.35 8.53
N SER A 19 5.93 -9.94 8.93
CA SER A 19 6.70 -10.62 9.98
C SER A 19 6.17 -10.33 11.39
N SER A 20 5.59 -9.15 11.63
CA SER A 20 5.01 -8.79 12.93
C SER A 20 3.77 -9.60 13.28
N SER A 21 3.05 -10.09 12.26
CA SER A 21 1.87 -10.94 12.45
C SER A 21 2.20 -12.29 13.11
N GLU A 22 3.47 -12.73 13.11
CA GLU A 22 3.90 -14.00 13.69
C GLU A 22 4.34 -13.88 15.17
N VAL A 23 4.57 -12.67 15.66
CA VAL A 23 5.25 -12.39 16.95
C VAL A 23 4.26 -12.17 18.12
N SER A 24 2.97 -12.04 17.84
CA SER A 24 1.89 -11.79 18.82
C SER A 24 1.54 -13.04 19.66
N LYS A 25 2.49 -13.53 20.47
CA LYS A 25 2.24 -14.57 21.50
C LYS A 25 2.35 -14.05 22.94
N GLU A 26 2.60 -12.76 23.14
CA GLU A 26 2.52 -12.16 24.47
C GLU A 26 1.07 -11.85 24.88
N PRO A 27 0.72 -12.00 26.17
CA PRO A 27 -0.61 -11.71 26.68
C PRO A 27 -0.86 -10.19 26.69
N SER A 28 -1.37 -9.64 25.59
CA SER A 28 -1.85 -8.25 25.52
C SER A 28 -3.31 -8.15 25.99
N LEU A 29 -3.66 -7.01 26.61
CA LEU A 29 -5.05 -6.67 26.99
C LEU A 29 -5.98 -6.47 25.78
N HIS A 30 -5.44 -6.36 24.57
CA HIS A 30 -6.18 -6.19 23.33
C HIS A 30 -6.19 -7.48 22.52
N PRO A 31 -7.29 -7.81 21.82
CA PRO A 31 -7.33 -8.95 20.92
C PRO A 31 -6.21 -8.82 19.86
N PRO A 32 -5.56 -9.93 19.49
CA PRO A 32 -4.49 -9.91 18.51
C PRO A 32 -5.04 -9.41 17.16
N VAL A 33 -4.47 -8.31 16.66
CA VAL A 33 -4.79 -7.78 15.33
C VAL A 33 -3.93 -8.52 14.30
N GLU A 34 -4.58 -9.20 13.36
CA GLU A 34 -3.95 -9.82 12.19
C GLU A 34 -3.57 -8.71 11.20
N THR A 35 -2.27 -8.51 10.99
CA THR A 35 -1.76 -7.45 10.12
C THR A 35 -1.33 -8.03 8.79
N ILE A 36 -1.88 -7.50 7.71
CA ILE A 36 -1.65 -7.99 6.35
C ILE A 36 -1.09 -6.85 5.50
N ALA A 37 -0.03 -7.12 4.75
CA ALA A 37 0.48 -6.21 3.74
C ALA A 37 0.35 -6.82 2.34
N ILE A 38 -0.42 -6.16 1.48
CA ILE A 38 -0.46 -6.46 0.04
C ILE A 38 0.26 -5.33 -0.70
N SER A 39 1.06 -5.68 -1.71
CA SER A 39 1.87 -4.68 -2.40
C SER A 39 2.02 -4.94 -3.89
N PHE A 40 2.19 -3.87 -4.67
CA PHE A 40 2.46 -3.96 -6.09
C PHE A 40 3.53 -2.95 -6.51
N CYS A 41 4.56 -3.41 -7.20
CA CYS A 41 5.65 -2.57 -7.69
C CYS A 41 5.47 -2.29 -9.19
N CYS A 42 4.90 -1.13 -9.55
CA CYS A 42 4.64 -0.77 -10.95
C CYS A 42 5.93 -0.78 -11.82
N ALA A 43 7.07 -0.46 -11.22
CA ALA A 43 8.36 -0.41 -11.91
C ALA A 43 8.95 -1.79 -12.23
N GLU A 44 8.40 -2.87 -11.67
CA GLU A 44 8.82 -4.25 -11.98
C GLU A 44 8.05 -4.85 -13.16
N HIS A 45 6.87 -4.30 -13.48
CA HIS A 45 5.96 -4.82 -14.51
C HIS A 45 5.95 -3.97 -15.79
N LEU A 46 7.15 -3.63 -16.29
CA LEU A 46 7.34 -2.78 -17.47
C LEU A 46 7.28 -3.53 -18.80
N ASP A 47 7.58 -4.84 -18.80
CA ASP A 47 7.54 -5.65 -20.01
C ASP A 47 6.10 -5.75 -20.54
N ARG A 48 5.93 -5.61 -21.85
CA ARG A 48 4.63 -5.76 -22.53
C ARG A 48 4.12 -7.20 -22.50
N LYS A 49 5.01 -8.18 -22.30
CA LYS A 49 4.67 -9.59 -22.16
C LYS A 49 4.38 -9.99 -20.72
N ASP A 50 4.55 -9.07 -19.77
CA ASP A 50 4.27 -9.34 -18.37
C ASP A 50 2.75 -9.48 -18.15
N PRO A 51 2.27 -10.64 -17.65
CA PRO A 51 0.84 -10.85 -17.39
C PRO A 51 0.28 -9.92 -16.30
N HIS A 52 1.15 -9.33 -15.48
CA HIS A 52 0.82 -8.37 -14.44
C HIS A 52 1.02 -6.91 -14.87
N GLN A 53 1.23 -6.63 -16.16
CA GLN A 53 1.36 -5.25 -16.62
C GLN A 53 0.03 -4.47 -16.48
N GLY A 54 0.12 -3.27 -15.88
CA GLY A 54 -0.94 -2.27 -15.89
C GLY A 54 -2.09 -2.55 -14.91
N ALA A 55 -3.22 -1.86 -15.11
CA ALA A 55 -4.32 -1.81 -14.14
C ALA A 55 -4.90 -3.17 -13.72
N GLN A 56 -5.09 -4.09 -14.68
CA GLN A 56 -5.59 -5.43 -14.36
C GLN A 56 -4.57 -6.25 -13.57
N GLY A 57 -3.29 -6.13 -13.92
CA GLY A 57 -2.22 -6.80 -13.21
C GLY A 57 -2.07 -6.34 -11.76
N ILE A 58 -2.23 -5.04 -11.51
CA ILE A 58 -2.31 -4.47 -10.16
C ILE A 58 -3.39 -5.20 -9.35
N ILE A 59 -4.64 -5.15 -9.79
CA ILE A 59 -5.76 -5.71 -9.02
C ILE A 59 -5.64 -7.23 -8.88
N ARG A 60 -5.28 -7.96 -9.93
CA ARG A 60 -5.08 -9.42 -9.86
C ARG A 60 -4.01 -9.80 -8.85
N SER A 61 -2.90 -9.06 -8.82
CA SER A 61 -1.83 -9.28 -7.84
C SER A 61 -2.30 -9.02 -6.42
N LEU A 62 -3.06 -7.94 -6.19
CA LEU A 62 -3.62 -7.61 -4.87
C LEU A 62 -4.61 -8.69 -4.40
N ILE A 63 -5.51 -9.14 -5.27
CA ILE A 63 -6.45 -10.24 -4.98
C ILE A 63 -5.68 -11.53 -4.64
N ALA A 64 -4.68 -11.89 -5.45
CA ALA A 64 -3.89 -13.10 -5.23
C ALA A 64 -3.15 -13.05 -3.88
N GLN A 65 -2.51 -11.93 -3.55
CA GLN A 65 -1.84 -11.76 -2.27
C GLN A 65 -2.82 -11.82 -1.09
N LEU A 66 -4.01 -11.20 -1.23
CA LEU A 66 -5.02 -11.24 -0.19
C LEU A 66 -5.53 -12.67 0.06
N LEU A 67 -5.73 -13.48 -1.00
CA LEU A 67 -6.09 -14.90 -0.87
C LEU A 67 -5.00 -15.74 -0.21
N VAL A 68 -3.73 -15.40 -0.44
CA VAL A 68 -2.58 -16.12 0.14
C VAL A 68 -2.40 -15.75 1.61
N TYR A 69 -2.48 -14.47 1.96
CA TYR A 69 -2.24 -14.00 3.32
C TYR A 69 -3.46 -14.13 4.23
N TYR A 70 -4.67 -14.14 3.69
CA TYR A 70 -5.90 -14.36 4.45
C TYR A 70 -6.67 -15.59 3.95
N ASN A 71 -6.50 -16.71 4.65
CA ASN A 71 -7.09 -18.00 4.26
C ASN A 71 -8.49 -18.27 4.87
N LYS A 72 -9.07 -17.30 5.58
CA LYS A 72 -10.33 -17.46 6.33
C LYS A 72 -11.57 -16.97 5.56
N PHE A 73 -11.43 -16.66 4.27
CA PHE A 73 -12.56 -16.29 3.43
C PHE A 73 -13.61 -17.41 3.35
N ASP A 74 -14.89 -17.04 3.44
CA ASP A 74 -16.00 -17.99 3.30
C ASP A 74 -15.96 -18.67 1.93
N SER A 75 -16.15 -19.99 1.91
CA SER A 75 -16.34 -20.81 0.71
C SER A 75 -17.36 -20.21 -0.29
N ARG A 76 -18.38 -19.47 0.18
CA ARG A 76 -19.35 -18.76 -0.66
C ARG A 76 -18.69 -17.65 -1.47
N LEU A 77 -17.84 -16.85 -0.83
CA LEU A 77 -17.05 -15.82 -1.51
C LEU A 77 -16.12 -16.45 -2.54
N ILE A 78 -15.40 -17.52 -2.18
CA ILE A 78 -14.52 -18.24 -3.11
C ILE A 78 -15.27 -18.74 -4.35
N LYS A 79 -16.48 -19.30 -4.16
CA LYS A 79 -17.34 -19.73 -5.28
C LYS A 79 -17.80 -18.56 -6.15
N GLN A 80 -18.04 -17.38 -5.57
CA GLN A 80 -18.37 -16.17 -6.33
C GLN A 80 -17.16 -15.68 -7.14
N LEU A 81 -15.95 -15.71 -6.58
CA LEU A 81 -14.71 -15.37 -7.28
C LEU A 81 -14.51 -16.25 -8.53
N LEU A 82 -14.73 -17.56 -8.40
CA LEU A 82 -14.61 -18.50 -9.52
C LEU A 82 -15.63 -18.25 -10.65
N LYS A 83 -16.76 -17.60 -10.34
CA LYS A 83 -17.79 -17.22 -11.32
C LYS A 83 -17.62 -15.78 -11.83
N SER A 84 -16.73 -15.01 -11.22
CA SER A 84 -16.53 -13.61 -11.56
C SER A 84 -15.71 -13.49 -12.86
N ASP A 85 -16.05 -12.50 -13.66
CA ASP A 85 -15.29 -12.15 -14.87
C ASP A 85 -14.01 -11.40 -14.49
N LEU A 86 -12.97 -12.16 -14.13
CA LEU A 86 -11.67 -11.61 -13.74
C LEU A 86 -10.82 -11.16 -14.94
N ASP A 87 -11.39 -11.12 -16.15
CA ASP A 87 -10.74 -10.64 -17.36
C ASP A 87 -10.92 -9.14 -17.57
N HIS A 88 -11.96 -8.56 -16.97
CA HIS A 88 -12.28 -7.14 -17.10
C HIS A 88 -11.95 -6.35 -15.84
N LEU A 89 -11.50 -5.10 -16.02
CA LEU A 89 -11.02 -4.26 -14.92
C LEU A 89 -12.12 -3.92 -13.91
N LYS A 90 -13.33 -3.61 -14.38
CA LYS A 90 -14.43 -3.20 -13.51
C LYS A 90 -14.88 -4.33 -12.56
N PRO A 91 -15.13 -5.56 -13.05
CA PRO A 91 -15.36 -6.69 -12.15
C PRO A 91 -14.18 -6.95 -11.21
N LEU A 92 -12.93 -6.88 -11.67
CA LEU A 92 -11.75 -7.03 -10.82
C LEU A 92 -11.75 -6.05 -9.64
N CYS A 93 -11.99 -4.76 -9.89
CA CYS A 93 -12.11 -3.74 -8.85
C CYS A 93 -13.26 -4.05 -7.87
N ALA A 94 -14.43 -4.43 -8.38
CA ALA A 94 -15.58 -4.79 -7.55
C ALA A 94 -15.30 -6.02 -6.68
N THR A 95 -14.62 -7.03 -7.24
CA THR A 95 -14.17 -8.21 -6.53
C THR A 95 -13.22 -7.86 -5.39
N LEU A 96 -12.19 -7.05 -5.63
CA LEU A 96 -11.27 -6.61 -4.59
C LEU A 96 -12.02 -5.88 -3.46
N LYS A 97 -12.95 -4.99 -3.80
CA LYS A 97 -13.78 -4.27 -2.82
C LYS A 97 -14.61 -5.24 -1.96
N ILE A 98 -15.28 -6.22 -2.56
CA ILE A 98 -16.05 -7.25 -1.83
C ILE A 98 -15.13 -8.02 -0.87
N MET A 99 -13.97 -8.46 -1.34
CA MET A 99 -13.04 -9.22 -0.50
C MET A 99 -12.56 -8.42 0.72
N ILE A 100 -12.26 -7.13 0.54
CA ILE A 100 -11.84 -6.26 1.64
C ILE A 100 -12.98 -6.02 2.62
N ASN A 101 -14.22 -5.82 2.13
CA ASN A 101 -15.40 -5.63 2.98
C ASN A 101 -15.76 -6.87 3.84
N GLU A 102 -15.33 -8.06 3.43
CA GLU A 102 -15.53 -9.31 4.17
C GLU A 102 -14.45 -9.55 5.25
N LEU A 103 -13.41 -8.71 5.31
CA LEU A 103 -12.40 -8.81 6.37
C LEU A 103 -13.01 -8.37 7.71
N PRO A 104 -12.73 -9.08 8.82
CA PRO A 104 -13.26 -8.75 10.12
C PRO A 104 -12.47 -7.61 10.80
N GLU A 105 -12.98 -7.11 11.92
CA GLU A 105 -12.42 -5.96 12.65
C GLU A 105 -11.03 -6.24 13.23
N GLU A 106 -10.70 -7.49 13.48
CA GLU A 106 -9.39 -7.91 13.95
C GLU A 106 -8.33 -7.90 12.83
N VAL A 107 -8.67 -7.50 11.60
CA VAL A 107 -7.71 -7.38 10.48
C VAL A 107 -7.34 -5.92 10.23
N ALA A 108 -6.04 -5.66 10.13
CA ALA A 108 -5.51 -4.41 9.59
C ALA A 108 -4.80 -4.67 8.25
N LEU A 109 -5.40 -4.19 7.17
CA LEU A 109 -4.89 -4.37 5.81
C LEU A 109 -4.17 -3.11 5.32
N THR A 110 -2.88 -3.24 5.04
CA THR A 110 -2.08 -2.20 4.37
C THR A 110 -1.88 -2.55 2.90
N CYS A 111 -2.40 -1.71 2.01
CA CYS A 111 -2.22 -1.80 0.56
C CYS A 111 -1.14 -0.82 0.09
N ILE A 112 -0.09 -1.33 -0.57
CA ILE A 112 1.05 -0.53 -1.02
C ILE A 112 1.16 -0.54 -2.55
N ILE A 113 0.96 0.60 -3.20
CA ILE A 113 1.17 0.77 -4.64
C ILE A 113 2.44 1.58 -4.86
N ASN A 114 3.53 0.89 -5.21
CA ASN A 114 4.83 1.51 -5.41
C ASN A 114 5.03 1.94 -6.85
N ALA A 115 5.63 3.12 -7.03
CA ALA A 115 6.05 3.68 -8.31
C ALA A 115 4.93 3.99 -9.32
N ILE A 116 3.79 4.54 -8.87
CA ILE A 116 2.56 4.71 -9.67
C ILE A 116 2.74 5.51 -10.98
N THR A 117 3.69 6.44 -11.01
CA THR A 117 3.89 7.35 -12.16
C THR A 117 4.40 6.66 -13.42
N ILE A 118 4.85 5.40 -13.31
CA ILE A 118 5.19 4.53 -14.45
C ILE A 118 4.05 4.41 -15.47
N HIS A 119 2.81 4.65 -15.04
CA HIS A 119 1.65 4.57 -15.91
C HIS A 119 1.24 5.91 -16.56
N GLU A 120 1.88 7.03 -16.19
CA GLU A 120 1.54 8.37 -16.71
C GLU A 120 1.93 8.58 -18.17
N ASP A 121 2.93 7.84 -18.67
CA ASP A 121 3.48 8.00 -20.03
C ASP A 121 2.47 7.66 -21.15
N SER A 122 1.38 6.94 -20.82
CA SER A 122 0.32 6.60 -21.78
C SER A 122 -1.03 7.03 -21.23
N LYS A 123 -1.73 7.92 -21.95
CA LYS A 123 -3.07 8.41 -21.57
C LYS A 123 -4.08 7.27 -21.36
N ALA A 124 -4.02 6.24 -22.20
CA ALA A 124 -4.91 5.08 -22.10
C ALA A 124 -4.59 4.20 -20.88
N ARG A 125 -3.30 3.98 -20.58
CA ARG A 125 -2.85 3.22 -19.41
C ARG A 125 -3.16 3.97 -18.12
N CYS A 126 -2.84 5.26 -18.09
CA CYS A 126 -3.14 6.19 -17.02
C CYS A 126 -4.62 6.14 -16.66
N LYS A 127 -5.54 6.31 -17.62
CA LYS A 127 -6.99 6.30 -17.33
C LYS A 127 -7.48 5.01 -16.66
N LYS A 128 -6.93 3.85 -17.05
CA LYS A 128 -7.28 2.56 -16.42
C LYS A 128 -6.72 2.45 -15.00
N VAL A 129 -5.51 2.93 -14.78
CA VAL A 129 -4.88 2.96 -13.45
C VAL A 129 -5.55 3.98 -12.53
N ASP A 130 -6.05 5.09 -13.09
CA ASP A 130 -6.85 6.07 -12.35
C ASP A 130 -8.09 5.42 -11.76
N SER A 131 -8.78 4.55 -12.51
CA SER A 131 -9.93 3.79 -12.00
C SER A 131 -9.56 2.80 -10.88
N VAL A 132 -8.36 2.23 -10.92
CA VAL A 132 -7.83 1.40 -9.82
C VAL A 132 -7.61 2.24 -8.57
N LEU A 133 -6.96 3.40 -8.71
CA LEU A 133 -6.76 4.31 -7.58
C LEU A 133 -8.08 4.89 -7.06
N ASP A 134 -9.04 5.21 -7.92
CA ASP A 134 -10.40 5.62 -7.53
C ASP A 134 -11.01 4.55 -6.61
N THR A 135 -10.93 3.28 -7.00
CA THR A 135 -11.45 2.17 -6.20
C THR A 135 -10.74 2.05 -4.86
N LEU A 136 -9.41 2.10 -4.84
CA LEU A 136 -8.62 1.97 -3.60
C LEU A 136 -8.83 3.15 -2.64
N ILE A 137 -8.97 4.36 -3.17
CA ILE A 137 -9.26 5.56 -2.38
C ILE A 137 -10.70 5.49 -1.85
N GLU A 138 -11.67 5.08 -2.66
CA GLU A 138 -13.05 4.87 -2.21
C GLU A 138 -13.11 3.88 -1.04
N ILE A 139 -12.38 2.78 -1.12
CA ILE A 139 -12.26 1.82 0.00
C ILE A 139 -11.66 2.52 1.23
N ALA A 140 -10.57 3.28 1.06
CA ALA A 140 -9.91 3.97 2.16
C ALA A 140 -10.75 5.09 2.80
N GLU A 141 -11.66 5.71 2.04
CA GLU A 141 -12.58 6.74 2.51
C GLU A 141 -13.82 6.15 3.20
N SER A 142 -14.20 4.91 2.87
CA SER A 142 -15.27 4.15 3.52
C SER A 142 -14.87 3.52 4.88
N ASP A 143 -13.88 4.09 5.60
CA ASP A 143 -13.35 3.54 6.86
C ASP A 143 -14.46 3.29 7.91
N ASP A 144 -15.51 4.13 7.95
CA ASP A 144 -16.66 3.98 8.85
C ASP A 144 -17.61 2.82 8.48
N GLU A 145 -17.59 2.35 7.23
CA GLU A 145 -18.41 1.23 6.73
C GLU A 145 -17.63 -0.10 6.71
N LEU A 146 -16.31 0.00 6.70
CA LEU A 146 -15.42 -1.14 6.73
C LEU A 146 -15.33 -1.72 8.14
N LYS A 147 -15.38 -3.04 8.23
CA LYS A 147 -15.11 -3.72 9.51
C LYS A 147 -13.62 -3.69 9.82
N CYS A 148 -12.77 -3.93 8.82
CA CYS A 148 -11.32 -3.94 8.97
C CYS A 148 -10.69 -2.55 8.85
N ALA A 149 -9.52 -2.34 9.46
CA ALA A 149 -8.75 -1.12 9.23
C ALA A 149 -8.01 -1.19 7.88
N PHE A 150 -8.40 -0.36 6.90
CA PHE A 150 -7.73 -0.30 5.60
C PHE A 150 -6.81 0.92 5.49
N LYS A 151 -5.55 0.71 5.11
CA LYS A 151 -4.56 1.77 4.89
C LYS A 151 -3.96 1.65 3.48
N LEU A 152 -3.92 2.77 2.76
CA LEU A 152 -3.38 2.85 1.40
C LEU A 152 -2.12 3.71 1.39
N LEU A 153 -1.00 3.12 0.96
CA LEU A 153 0.25 3.83 0.67
C LEU A 153 0.49 3.82 -0.84
N VAL A 154 0.58 5.00 -1.44
CA VAL A 154 0.95 5.11 -2.86
C VAL A 154 2.22 5.97 -2.97
N THR A 155 3.20 5.47 -3.73
CA THR A 155 4.47 6.18 -3.92
C THR A 155 4.67 6.56 -5.38
N SER A 156 5.38 7.67 -5.57
CA SER A 156 5.78 8.17 -6.88
C SER A 156 7.30 8.35 -6.91
N PRO A 157 8.03 7.78 -7.88
CA PRO A 157 9.48 7.94 -8.02
C PRO A 157 9.83 9.25 -8.73
N ARG A 158 8.83 9.96 -9.29
CA ARG A 158 8.95 11.24 -10.02
C ARG A 158 7.77 12.12 -9.66
N VAL A 159 7.91 13.43 -9.91
CA VAL A 159 6.81 14.40 -9.78
C VAL A 159 5.60 13.94 -10.58
N SER A 160 4.54 13.55 -9.89
CA SER A 160 3.27 13.25 -10.55
C SER A 160 2.53 14.54 -10.82
N ARG A 161 2.17 14.78 -12.09
CA ARG A 161 1.29 15.89 -12.46
C ARG A 161 -0.20 15.59 -12.26
N ARG A 162 -0.53 14.35 -11.88
CA ARG A 162 -1.92 13.86 -11.78
C ARG A 162 -2.30 13.34 -10.40
N TYR A 163 -1.43 12.56 -9.77
CA TYR A 163 -1.72 11.90 -8.50
C TYR A 163 -1.48 12.79 -7.28
N SER A 164 -0.64 13.83 -7.41
CA SER A 164 -0.36 14.80 -6.33
C SER A 164 -1.58 15.64 -5.94
N ALA A 165 -2.44 16.01 -6.89
CA ALA A 165 -3.64 16.79 -6.64
C ALA A 165 -4.81 15.97 -6.07
N ARG A 166 -4.80 14.64 -6.28
CA ARG A 166 -5.93 13.76 -5.92
C ARG A 166 -6.08 13.51 -4.43
N THR A 167 -5.03 13.74 -3.64
CA THR A 167 -5.02 13.57 -2.18
C THR A 167 -4.70 14.88 -1.45
N GLY A 168 -4.47 15.98 -2.19
CA GLY A 168 -3.99 17.25 -1.64
C GLY A 168 -5.09 18.19 -1.11
N GLY A 169 -6.37 17.85 -1.26
CA GLY A 169 -7.50 18.69 -0.83
C GLY A 169 -8.28 18.19 0.39
N LYS A 170 -8.24 16.88 0.66
CA LYS A 170 -8.79 16.26 1.87
C LYS A 170 -7.71 15.33 2.40
N ALA A 171 -7.21 15.61 3.59
CA ALA A 171 -6.31 14.71 4.30
C ALA A 171 -7.10 13.46 4.71
N CYS A 172 -7.21 12.49 3.81
CA CYS A 172 -7.71 11.17 4.13
C CYS A 172 -6.64 10.50 4.99
N ALA A 173 -6.88 10.37 6.31
CA ALA A 173 -5.89 9.86 7.27
C ALA A 173 -5.41 8.43 6.94
N THR A 174 -6.16 7.70 6.14
CA THR A 174 -5.89 6.32 5.70
C THR A 174 -5.09 6.25 4.40
N VAL A 175 -4.93 7.37 3.67
CA VAL A 175 -4.19 7.44 2.40
C VAL A 175 -2.90 8.25 2.60
N LEU A 176 -1.75 7.57 2.58
CA LEU A 176 -0.45 8.22 2.61
C LEU A 176 0.14 8.31 1.19
N MET A 177 0.40 9.52 0.74
CA MET A 177 1.22 9.77 -0.45
C MET A 177 2.60 10.23 -0.02
N MET A 178 3.64 9.54 -0.49
CA MET A 178 5.02 9.97 -0.21
C MET A 178 5.35 11.27 -0.98
N PRO A 179 5.80 12.34 -0.30
CA PRO A 179 6.00 13.64 -0.91
C PRO A 179 7.19 13.66 -1.89
N GLU A 180 7.05 14.52 -2.90
CA GLU A 180 7.95 14.70 -4.05
C GLU A 180 9.40 15.03 -3.67
N LYS A 181 9.57 15.86 -2.65
CA LYS A 181 10.87 16.26 -2.07
C LYS A 181 10.76 16.13 -0.57
N VAL A 182 11.60 15.28 0.01
CA VAL A 182 11.86 15.36 1.45
C VAL A 182 12.72 16.60 1.62
N ALA A 183 12.29 17.54 2.47
CA ALA A 183 13.11 18.70 2.79
C ALA A 183 14.50 18.18 3.23
N SER A 184 15.57 18.73 2.64
CA SER A 184 16.95 18.34 2.99
C SER A 184 17.26 18.56 4.47
N GLN A 185 16.46 19.41 5.13
CA GLN A 185 16.35 19.50 6.58
C GLN A 185 14.88 19.53 7.01
N GLY A 186 14.50 18.54 7.80
CA GLY A 186 13.23 18.47 8.54
C GLY A 186 13.44 18.11 10.01
N ALA A 187 12.35 17.99 10.77
CA ALA A 187 12.39 17.64 12.19
C ALA A 187 13.23 16.37 12.44
N PHE A 188 12.97 15.28 11.71
CA PHE A 188 13.73 14.03 11.84
C PHE A 188 15.25 14.17 11.66
N THR A 189 15.74 15.02 10.74
CA THR A 189 17.17 15.28 10.58
C THR A 189 17.74 16.21 11.64
N LYS A 190 16.94 17.14 12.19
CA LYS A 190 17.38 18.05 13.26
C LYS A 190 17.44 17.34 14.62
N THR A 191 16.44 16.52 14.96
CA THR A 191 16.39 15.83 16.27
C THR A 191 17.40 14.68 16.34
N LYS A 192 17.54 13.86 15.29
CA LYS A 192 18.42 12.68 15.37
C LYS A 192 19.92 12.99 15.33
N TRP A 193 20.33 14.16 14.82
CA TRP A 193 21.74 14.57 14.79
C TRP A 193 22.09 15.59 15.87
N GLY A 194 21.13 16.39 16.37
CA GLY A 194 21.36 17.28 17.51
C GLY A 194 21.70 16.53 18.79
N ASP A 195 20.96 15.44 19.07
CA ASP A 195 21.17 14.64 20.28
C ASP A 195 22.46 13.80 20.23
N ASN A 196 22.87 13.35 19.02
CA ASN A 196 24.11 12.59 18.84
C ASN A 196 25.37 13.45 18.76
N MET A 197 25.27 14.76 18.54
CA MET A 197 26.43 15.67 18.50
C MET A 197 26.75 16.31 19.86
N GLN A 198 25.81 16.32 20.82
CA GLN A 198 26.07 16.84 22.17
C GLN A 198 26.58 15.77 23.15
N ALA A 199 26.41 14.47 22.85
CA ALA A 199 26.90 13.39 23.70
C ALA A 199 28.41 13.12 23.61
N GLY A 200 29.15 13.85 22.74
CA GLY A 200 30.56 13.59 22.46
C GLY A 200 31.58 14.63 22.95
N GLN A 201 31.16 15.70 23.64
CA GLN A 201 32.08 16.81 23.99
C GLN A 201 32.29 17.09 25.49
N ASN A 202 31.78 16.26 26.40
CA ASN A 202 32.10 16.37 27.83
C ASN A 202 32.91 15.16 28.33
N GLY A 203 34.21 15.19 28.04
CA GLY A 203 35.18 14.28 28.65
C GLY A 203 36.58 14.62 28.16
N TYR A 204 37.46 14.97 29.09
CA TYR A 204 38.89 15.31 28.93
C TYR A 204 39.24 16.78 28.69
N THR A 205 39.35 17.52 29.78
CA THR A 205 40.55 18.32 30.09
C THR A 205 40.85 18.16 31.58
N GLY A 206 42.08 17.76 31.89
CA GLY A 206 42.56 17.59 33.26
C GLY A 206 42.86 18.89 33.99
#